data_AF-A0A7C9J5M6-F1
#
_entry.id   AF-A0A7C9J5M6-F1
#
_cell.length_a   1.000
_cell.length_b   1.000
_cell.length_c   1.000
_cell.angle_alpha   90.00
_cell.angle_beta   90.00
_cell.angle_gamma   90.00
#
_symmetry.space_group_name_H-M   'P 1'
#
loop_
_entity.id
_entity.type
_entity.pdbx_description
1 polymer ?
#
loop_
_entity_poly.entity_id
_entity_poly.type
_entity_poly.pdbx_seq_one_letter_code
_entity_poly.pdbx_strand_id
1 'polypeptide(L)' 'MDAIALLDWLLECDVDALLRVDAGRGGVRPWTFHATNGEWSVRVDAFSADECMEKALKALADHGLVPPE' A
#
# COMPACT_ATOMS: atom_id res chain seq x y z
N MET A 1 -2.94 -12.60 3.16
CA MET A 1 -3.90 -11.50 2.95
C MET A 1 -3.82 -11.00 1.52
N ASP A 2 -4.96 -10.73 0.87
CA ASP A 2 -5.00 -10.09 -0.46
C ASP A 2 -5.10 -8.56 -0.35
N ALA A 3 -5.10 -7.86 -1.49
CA ALA A 3 -5.14 -6.41 -1.52
C ALA A 3 -6.41 -5.80 -0.91
N ILE A 4 -7.56 -6.47 -1.06
CA ILE A 4 -8.84 -5.95 -0.56
C ILE A 4 -8.84 -6.07 0.97
N ALA A 5 -8.50 -7.24 1.49
CA ALA A 5 -8.42 -7.48 2.92
C ALA A 5 -7.42 -6.55 3.63
N LEU A 6 -6.30 -6.20 2.99
CA LEU A 6 -5.37 -5.21 3.53
C LEU A 6 -5.99 -3.81 3.61
N LEU A 7 -6.67 -3.37 2.56
CA LEU A 7 -7.29 -2.04 2.52
C LEU A 7 -8.41 -1.92 3.55
N ASP A 8 -9.23 -2.96 3.72
CA ASP A 8 -10.28 -3.01 4.74
C ASP A 8 -9.67 -2.93 6.15
N TRP A 9 -8.61 -3.70 6.43
CA TRP A 9 -7.93 -3.65 7.71
C TRP A 9 -7.27 -2.29 7.99
N LEU A 10 -6.69 -1.65 6.97
CA LEU A 10 -6.14 -0.29 7.12
C LEU A 10 -7.23 0.72 7.46
N LEU A 11 -8.41 0.59 6.87
CA LEU A 11 -9.55 1.44 7.20
C LEU A 11 -10.00 1.25 8.66
N GLU A 12 -9.99 0.02 9.18
CA GLU A 12 -10.25 -0.26 10.61
C GLU A 12 -9.20 0.37 11.54
N CYS A 13 -8.00 0.65 11.03
CA CYS A 13 -6.91 1.31 11.77
C CYS A 13 -6.90 2.84 11.63
N ASP A 14 -7.97 3.45 11.08
CA ASP A 14 -8.03 4.88 10.73
C ASP A 14 -6.92 5.31 9.74
N VAL A 15 -6.55 4.43 8.79
CA VAL A 15 -5.58 4.71 7.73
C VAL A 15 -6.27 4.75 6.37
N ASP A 16 -6.26 5.92 5.73
CA ASP A 16 -6.70 6.09 4.37
C ASP A 16 -5.68 5.49 3.41
N ALA A 17 -6.08 4.48 2.62
CA ALA A 17 -5.20 3.78 1.70
C ALA A 17 -5.78 3.63 0.29
N LEU A 18 -4.88 3.59 -0.69
CA LEU A 18 -5.19 3.38 -2.10
C LEU A 18 -4.12 2.50 -2.75
N LEU A 19 -4.57 1.47 -3.46
CA LEU A 19 -3.76 0.75 -4.44
C LEU A 19 -4.26 1.08 -5.84
N ARG A 20 -3.38 1.59 -6.71
CA ARG A 20 -3.75 2.00 -8.07
C ARG A 20 -2.74 1.52 -9.11
N VAL A 21 -3.21 1.40 -10.35
CA VAL A 21 -2.38 1.14 -11.53
C VAL A 21 -2.34 2.39 -12.40
N ASP A 22 -1.16 2.95 -12.62
CA ASP A 22 -0.89 4.06 -13.52
C ASP A 22 -0.24 3.55 -14.82
N ALA A 23 -1.09 3.04 -15.72
CA ALA A 23 -0.67 2.54 -17.03
C ALA A 23 -0.19 3.66 -17.98
N GLY A 24 -0.50 4.93 -17.68
CA GLY A 24 -0.14 6.09 -18.50
C GLY A 24 1.29 6.57 -18.30
N ARG A 25 1.99 6.13 -17.25
CA ARG A 25 3.33 6.59 -16.87
C ARG A 25 4.48 6.04 -17.73
N GLY A 26 4.20 5.52 -18.92
CA GLY A 26 5.24 5.02 -19.84
C GLY A 26 6.00 3.79 -19.33
N GLY A 27 5.39 2.96 -18.48
CA GLY A 27 5.94 1.67 -18.05
C GLY A 27 6.89 1.69 -16.85
N VAL A 28 7.15 2.83 -16.24
CA VAL A 28 7.97 2.91 -15.01
C VAL A 28 7.09 2.66 -13.79
N ARG A 29 7.18 1.44 -13.23
CA ARG A 29 6.50 1.01 -11.99
C ARG A 29 4.99 1.38 -11.97
N PRO A 30 4.16 0.67 -12.75
CA PRO A 30 2.76 1.04 -12.93
C PRO A 30 1.93 0.85 -11.66
N TRP A 31 2.39 0.08 -10.67
CA TRP A 31 1.67 -0.10 -9.41
C TRP A 31 2.10 0.94 -8.39
N THR A 32 1.13 1.64 -7.81
CA THR A 32 1.35 2.56 -6.69
C THR A 32 0.45 2.18 -5.53
N PHE A 33 1.04 2.02 -4.36
CA PHE A 33 0.35 1.98 -3.08
C PHE A 33 0.61 3.29 -2.33
N HIS A 34 -0.43 3.84 -1.72
CA HIS A 34 -0.36 5.01 -0.88
C HIS A 34 -1.20 4.78 0.38
N ALA A 35 -0.68 5.13 1.55
CA ALA A 35 -1.44 5.12 2.79
C ALA A 35 -1.06 6.31 3.68
N THR A 36 -2.02 6.83 4.45
CA THR A 36 -1.82 7.95 5.37
C THR A 36 -2.86 7.95 6.48
N ASN A 37 -2.50 8.46 7.65
CA ASN A 37 -3.43 8.74 8.75
C ASN A 37 -3.45 10.23 9.15
N GLY A 38 -2.90 11.10 8.31
CA GLY A 38 -2.73 12.54 8.58
C GLY A 38 -1.46 12.93 9.34
N GLU A 39 -0.82 12.01 10.06
CA GLU A 39 0.47 12.26 10.75
C GLU A 39 1.66 11.76 9.93
N TRP A 40 1.51 10.61 9.29
CA TRP A 40 2.48 10.05 8.37
C TRP A 40 1.83 9.66 7.04
N SER A 41 2.67 9.51 6.03
CA SER A 41 2.26 9.03 4.72
C SER A 41 3.33 8.11 4.15
N VAL A 42 2.90 7.02 3.53
CA VAL A 42 3.75 6.11 2.80
C VAL A 42 3.33 6.07 1.34
N ARG A 43 4.32 6.03 0.46
CA ARG A 43 4.12 5.78 -0.97
C ARG A 43 5.11 4.73 -1.45
N VAL A 44 4.58 3.73 -2.13
CA VAL A 44 5.35 2.64 -2.73
C VAL A 44 5.00 2.56 -4.21
N ASP A 45 6.03 2.55 -5.07
CA ASP A 45 5.88 2.28 -6.50
C ASP A 45 6.56 0.93 -6.84
N ALA A 46 5.91 0.11 -7.66
CA ALA A 46 6.40 -1.23 -8.03
C ALA A 46 6.05 -1.66 -9.46
N PHE A 47 6.77 -2.66 -9.98
CA PHE A 47 6.55 -3.17 -11.33
C PHE A 47 5.39 -4.16 -11.42
N SER A 48 5.10 -4.88 -10.34
CA SER A 48 3.97 -5.80 -10.21
C SER A 48 3.12 -5.50 -8.98
N ALA A 49 1.90 -6.06 -8.94
CA ALA A 49 1.03 -5.98 -7.78
C ALA A 49 1.69 -6.62 -6.53
N ASP A 50 2.31 -7.79 -6.71
CA ASP A 50 2.95 -8.52 -5.61
C ASP A 50 4.14 -7.75 -5.02
N GLU A 51 5.02 -7.18 -5.87
CA GLU A 51 6.13 -6.35 -5.41
C GLU A 51 5.62 -5.09 -4.68
N CYS A 52 4.51 -4.52 -5.16
CA CYS A 52 3.87 -3.37 -4.50
C CYS A 52 3.40 -3.75 -3.10
N MET A 53 2.74 -4.90 -2.98
CA MET A 53 2.16 -5.39 -1.73
C MET A 53 3.25 -5.70 -0.70
N GLU A 54 4.29 -6.45 -1.09
CA GLU A 54 5.40 -6.77 -0.18
C GLU A 54 6.09 -5.52 0.37
N LYS A 55 6.30 -4.52 -0.49
CA LYS A 55 6.91 -3.25 -0.07
C LYS A 55 5.97 -2.41 0.78
N ALA A 56 4.68 -2.39 0.45
CA ALA A 56 3.66 -1.71 1.26
C ALA A 56 3.63 -2.29 2.68
N LEU A 57 3.60 -3.62 2.82
CA LEU A 57 3.64 -4.30 4.12
C LEU A 57 4.90 -3.96 4.92
N LYS A 58 6.07 -3.97 4.28
CA LYS A 58 7.33 -3.59 4.94
C LYS A 58 7.29 -2.14 5.43
N ALA A 59 6.81 -1.22 4.60
CA ALA A 59 6.76 0.18 4.95
C ALA A 59 5.69 0.49 6.01
N LEU A 60 4.56 -0.24 6.03
CA LEU A 60 3.56 -0.17 7.09
C LEU A 60 4.11 -0.70 8.42
N ALA A 61 4.92 -1.76 8.40
CA ALA A 61 5.56 -2.31 9.59
C ALA A 61 6.50 -1.30 10.27
N ASP A 62 7.18 -0.44 9.50
CA ASP A 62 7.99 0.66 10.04
C ASP A 62 7.15 1.68 10.84
N HIS A 63 5.83 1.73 10.61
CA HIS A 63 4.86 2.55 11.33
C HIS A 63 4.07 1.75 12.39
N GLY A 64 4.50 0.52 12.72
CA GLY A 64 3.83 -0.33 13.71
C GLY A 64 2.54 -0.99 13.22
N LEU A 65 2.23 -0.89 11.93
CA LEU A 65 1.08 -1.51 11.30
C LEU A 65 1.46 -2.89 10.75
N VAL A 66 1.13 -3.92 11.52
CA VAL A 66 1.32 -5.33 11.14
C VAL A 66 -0.06 -5.97 10.99
N PRO A 67 -0.46 -6.35 9.76
CA PRO A 67 -1.75 -7.01 9.56
C PRO A 67 -1.81 -8.37 10.27
N PRO A 68 -2.99 -8.80 10.71
CA PRO A 68 -3.19 -10.17 11.21
C PRO A 68 -2.96 -11.21 10.09
N GLU A 69 -2.60 -12.44 10.47
CA GLU A 69 -2.35 -13.56 9.53
C GLU A 69 -3.58 -13.97 8.70
#